data_AF-A0A517DVZ6-F1
#
_entry.id   AF-A0A517DVZ6-F1
#
_cell.length_a   1.000
_cell.length_b   1.000
_cell.length_c   1.000
_cell.angle_alpha   90.00
_cell.angle_beta   90.00
_cell.angle_gamma   90.00
#
_symmetry.space_group_name_H-M   'P 1'
#
loop_
_entity.id
_entity.type
_entity.pdbx_description
1 polymer ?
#
loop_
_entity_poly.entity_id
_entity_poly.type
_entity_poly.pdbx_seq_one_letter_code
_entity_poly.pdbx_strand_id
1 'polypeptide(L)'
;MALKTLAIIDYGMGNLHSVSKAFAKLNDETGSGYEIVVTSDPAVIGGAVKVVLPGVGAFGDCMANLNSYGLISTIKEVAGRDTPFLGICLGLQLLFDGSEEDPGVPGLGILPGMVCKLRAPGLKIPHMGWNSLNMKSPSPLLAGLPAAPFLYFVHSYHAVPGDGRLVTAVAEYGGEVTAAVGCGNVQAVQFHPEKSSTAGLKILANFLRG
;
A
#
# COMPACT_ATOMS: atom_id res chain seq x y z
N MET A 1 -18.28 -24.51 0.25
CA MET A 1 -17.60 -23.51 -0.59
C MET A 1 -16.21 -23.32 -0.02
N ALA A 2 -15.15 -23.29 -0.83
CA ALA A 2 -13.82 -22.95 -0.33
C ALA A 2 -13.86 -21.54 0.26
N LEU A 3 -13.24 -21.35 1.44
CA LEU A 3 -13.12 -20.04 2.05
C LEU A 3 -12.31 -19.12 1.11
N LYS A 4 -12.76 -17.88 0.96
CA LYS A 4 -12.06 -16.88 0.14
C LYS A 4 -10.99 -16.22 1.01
N THR A 5 -9.73 -16.52 0.79
CA THR A 5 -8.63 -15.96 1.59
C THR A 5 -8.26 -14.54 1.15
N LEU A 6 -8.18 -13.61 2.10
CA LEU A 6 -7.47 -12.35 1.97
C LEU A 6 -6.16 -12.48 2.74
N ALA A 7 -5.04 -12.53 2.02
CA ALA A 7 -3.72 -12.64 2.63
C ALA A 7 -3.13 -11.27 2.94
N ILE A 8 -2.66 -11.09 4.17
CA ILE A 8 -1.84 -9.95 4.59
C ILE A 8 -0.42 -10.50 4.73
N ILE A 9 0.49 -10.01 3.89
CA ILE A 9 1.86 -10.51 3.82
C ILE A 9 2.60 -10.12 5.10
N ASP A 10 3.07 -11.14 5.82
CA ASP A 10 3.97 -11.02 6.96
C ASP A 10 5.39 -11.41 6.53
N TYR A 11 6.31 -10.48 6.66
CA TYR A 11 7.73 -10.66 6.43
C TYR A 11 8.53 -10.05 7.60
N GLY A 12 7.93 -10.08 8.79
CA GLY A 12 8.50 -9.50 10.01
C GLY A 12 8.41 -7.97 10.10
N MET A 13 7.78 -7.30 9.13
CA MET A 13 7.64 -5.85 9.06
C MET A 13 6.19 -5.44 8.81
N GLY A 14 5.85 -4.22 9.22
CA GLY A 14 4.53 -3.62 9.01
C GLY A 14 3.68 -3.54 10.27
N ASN A 15 2.60 -2.74 10.20
CA ASN A 15 1.63 -2.63 11.28
C ASN A 15 0.54 -3.73 11.17
N LEU A 16 0.98 -4.99 11.17
CA LEU A 16 0.13 -6.15 10.88
C LEU A 16 -1.10 -6.22 11.79
N HIS A 17 -0.94 -5.88 13.07
CA HIS A 17 -2.03 -5.91 14.03
C HIS A 17 -3.17 -4.95 13.68
N SER A 18 -2.86 -3.68 13.36
CA SER A 18 -3.92 -2.72 13.02
C SER A 18 -4.56 -3.04 11.65
N VAL A 19 -3.75 -3.44 10.67
CA VAL A 19 -4.24 -3.78 9.33
C VAL A 19 -5.17 -4.99 9.39
N SER A 20 -4.76 -6.08 10.08
CA SER A 20 -5.58 -7.28 10.21
C SER A 20 -6.88 -7.01 10.98
N LYS A 21 -6.83 -6.24 12.08
CA LYS A 21 -8.04 -5.84 12.81
C LYS A 21 -8.98 -4.98 11.98
N ALA A 22 -8.46 -4.05 11.17
CA ALA A 22 -9.30 -3.23 10.30
C ALA A 22 -10.03 -4.08 9.26
N PHE A 23 -9.32 -5.03 8.63
CA PHE A 23 -9.95 -5.97 7.68
C PHE A 23 -10.93 -6.93 8.36
N ALA A 24 -10.60 -7.49 9.52
CA ALA A 24 -11.50 -8.38 10.26
C ALA A 24 -12.81 -7.66 10.63
N LYS A 25 -12.70 -6.46 11.19
CA LYS A 25 -13.87 -5.61 11.51
C LYS A 25 -14.73 -5.37 10.27
N LEU A 26 -14.10 -4.95 9.16
CA LEU A 26 -14.84 -4.66 7.93
C LEU A 26 -15.48 -5.92 7.34
N ASN A 27 -14.79 -7.06 7.39
CA ASN A 27 -15.30 -8.33 6.92
C ASN A 27 -16.57 -8.75 7.67
N ASP A 28 -16.61 -8.52 9.00
CA ASP A 28 -17.79 -8.75 9.82
C ASP A 28 -18.92 -7.75 9.50
N GLU A 29 -18.60 -6.45 9.37
CA GLU A 29 -19.58 -5.39 9.08
C GLU A 29 -20.21 -5.51 7.68
N THR A 30 -19.44 -5.93 6.68
CA THR A 30 -19.91 -6.05 5.29
C THR A 30 -20.43 -7.44 4.95
N GLY A 31 -20.25 -8.42 5.83
CA GLY A 31 -20.60 -9.82 5.57
C GLY A 31 -19.85 -10.39 4.37
N SER A 32 -18.62 -9.93 4.13
CA SER A 32 -17.86 -10.29 2.93
C SER A 32 -17.38 -11.75 2.91
N GLY A 33 -17.29 -12.38 4.08
CA GLY A 33 -17.01 -13.81 4.22
C GLY A 33 -15.59 -14.21 3.81
N TYR A 34 -14.64 -13.27 3.84
CA TYR A 34 -13.23 -13.59 3.65
C TYR A 34 -12.64 -14.19 4.92
N GLU A 35 -11.71 -15.12 4.73
CA GLU A 35 -10.78 -15.53 5.78
C GLU A 35 -9.57 -14.58 5.74
N ILE A 36 -9.40 -13.77 6.79
CA ILE A 36 -8.29 -12.82 6.90
C ILE A 36 -7.08 -13.56 7.48
N VAL A 37 -6.05 -13.77 6.66
CA VAL A 37 -4.86 -14.55 7.05
C VAL A 37 -3.62 -13.68 7.00
N VAL A 38 -2.95 -13.51 8.14
CA VAL A 38 -1.61 -12.93 8.21
C VAL A 38 -0.61 -14.07 8.02
N THR A 39 0.23 -14.00 6.98
CA THR A 39 1.07 -15.15 6.62
C THR A 39 2.34 -14.75 5.88
N SER A 40 3.37 -15.55 6.10
CA SER A 40 4.63 -15.55 5.35
C SER A 40 4.76 -16.74 4.40
N ASP A 41 3.70 -17.56 4.24
CA ASP A 41 3.69 -18.74 3.38
C ASP A 41 3.40 -18.38 1.91
N PRO A 42 4.34 -18.61 0.99
CA PRO A 42 4.16 -18.38 -0.45
C PRO A 42 2.92 -19.05 -1.04
N ALA A 43 2.55 -20.25 -0.57
CA ALA A 43 1.42 -21.00 -1.10
C ALA A 43 0.08 -20.35 -0.71
N VAL A 44 -0.02 -19.86 0.53
CA VAL A 44 -1.21 -19.14 1.01
C VAL A 44 -1.35 -17.81 0.28
N ILE A 45 -0.26 -17.06 0.11
CA ILE A 45 -0.26 -15.78 -0.63
C ILE A 45 -0.63 -16.01 -2.09
N GLY A 46 -0.03 -17.01 -2.74
CA GLY A 46 -0.26 -17.34 -4.14
C GLY A 46 -1.67 -17.87 -4.45
N GLY A 47 -2.34 -18.46 -3.45
CA GLY A 47 -3.72 -18.96 -3.53
C GLY A 47 -4.79 -17.97 -3.06
N ALA A 48 -4.40 -16.83 -2.48
CA ALA A 48 -5.33 -15.84 -1.97
C ALA A 48 -6.07 -15.12 -3.11
N VAL A 49 -7.34 -14.77 -2.86
CA VAL A 49 -8.16 -14.03 -3.82
C VAL A 49 -7.99 -12.51 -3.69
N LYS A 50 -7.35 -12.05 -2.62
CA LYS A 50 -6.92 -10.66 -2.40
C LYS A 50 -5.63 -10.66 -1.58
N VAL A 51 -4.71 -9.76 -1.90
CA VAL A 51 -3.42 -9.65 -1.22
C VAL A 51 -3.12 -8.24 -0.77
N VAL A 52 -2.61 -8.10 0.45
CA VAL A 52 -2.19 -6.84 1.04
C VAL A 52 -0.72 -6.93 1.40
N LEU A 53 0.08 -5.99 0.88
CA LEU A 53 1.47 -5.77 1.25
C LEU A 53 1.56 -4.52 2.14
N PRO A 54 1.54 -4.66 3.47
CA PRO A 54 1.86 -3.56 4.36
C PRO A 54 3.37 -3.35 4.47
N GLY A 55 3.80 -2.17 4.93
CA GLY A 55 5.20 -1.97 5.31
C GLY A 55 5.39 -0.73 6.18
N VAL A 56 6.34 -0.80 7.09
CA VAL A 56 6.88 0.30 7.91
C VAL A 56 8.37 0.06 8.10
N GLY A 57 9.16 1.10 8.37
CA GLY A 57 10.60 0.98 8.55
C GLY A 57 11.38 1.53 7.35
N ALA A 58 12.57 0.99 7.13
CA ALA A 58 13.44 1.36 6.02
C ALA A 58 13.22 0.46 4.79
N PHE A 59 13.35 1.02 3.59
CA PHE A 59 13.19 0.32 2.32
C PHE A 59 14.09 -0.90 2.21
N GLY A 60 15.37 -0.75 2.52
CA GLY A 60 16.39 -1.80 2.43
C GLY A 60 16.09 -2.98 3.35
N ASP A 61 15.76 -2.71 4.61
CA ASP A 61 15.39 -3.74 5.59
C ASP A 61 14.16 -4.53 5.14
N CYS A 62 13.15 -3.85 4.60
CA CYS A 62 11.96 -4.51 4.08
C CYS A 62 12.26 -5.38 2.86
N MET A 63 13.06 -4.91 1.91
CA MET A 63 13.48 -5.74 0.76
C MET A 63 14.35 -6.93 1.20
N ALA A 64 15.24 -6.75 2.17
CA ALA A 64 16.05 -7.82 2.73
C ALA A 64 15.19 -8.91 3.38
N ASN A 65 14.18 -8.52 4.17
CA ASN A 65 13.24 -9.46 4.75
C ASN A 65 12.37 -10.16 3.68
N LEU A 66 11.81 -9.42 2.72
CA LEU A 66 11.04 -10.06 1.63
C LEU A 66 11.87 -11.11 0.90
N ASN A 67 13.17 -10.87 0.71
CA ASN A 67 14.10 -11.83 0.15
C ASN A 67 14.36 -13.02 1.08
N SER A 68 14.61 -12.79 2.38
CA SER A 68 14.90 -13.87 3.33
C SER A 68 13.72 -14.82 3.54
N TYR A 69 12.49 -14.33 3.42
CA TYR A 69 11.27 -15.13 3.45
C TYR A 69 10.94 -15.77 2.08
N GLY A 70 11.72 -15.49 1.02
CA GLY A 70 11.48 -16.05 -0.31
C GLY A 70 10.21 -15.53 -0.98
N LEU A 71 9.73 -14.34 -0.61
CA LEU A 71 8.42 -13.82 -1.01
C LEU A 71 8.45 -12.99 -2.30
N ILE A 72 9.62 -12.56 -2.76
CA ILE A 72 9.76 -11.66 -3.91
C ILE A 72 9.07 -12.23 -5.15
N SER A 73 9.34 -13.49 -5.51
CA SER A 73 8.75 -14.12 -6.70
C SER A 73 7.22 -14.24 -6.58
N THR A 74 6.74 -14.67 -5.41
CA THR A 74 5.30 -14.83 -5.15
C THR A 74 4.55 -13.51 -5.22
N ILE A 75 5.12 -12.43 -4.66
CA ILE A 75 4.51 -11.10 -4.71
C ILE A 75 4.42 -10.60 -6.15
N LYS A 76 5.51 -10.71 -6.92
CA LYS A 76 5.52 -10.32 -8.34
C LYS A 76 4.51 -11.14 -9.15
N GLU A 77 4.44 -12.44 -8.91
CA GLU A 77 3.49 -13.33 -9.59
C GLU A 77 2.03 -12.96 -9.28
N VAL A 78 1.70 -12.76 -8.00
CA VAL A 78 0.32 -12.37 -7.61
C VAL A 78 -0.05 -11.01 -8.17
N ALA A 79 0.86 -10.03 -8.08
CA ALA A 79 0.62 -8.70 -8.62
C ALA A 79 0.47 -8.69 -10.15
N GLY A 80 1.14 -9.61 -10.86
CA GLY A 80 1.05 -9.77 -12.31
C GLY A 80 -0.16 -10.55 -12.82
N ARG A 81 -0.99 -11.11 -11.92
CA ARG A 81 -2.29 -11.73 -12.23
C ARG A 81 -3.41 -10.70 -12.04
N ASP A 82 -4.66 -11.10 -12.23
CA ASP A 82 -5.84 -10.26 -11.92
C ASP A 82 -6.22 -10.22 -10.42
N THR A 83 -5.36 -10.70 -9.52
CA THR A 83 -5.64 -10.73 -8.08
C THR A 83 -5.55 -9.31 -7.49
N PRO A 84 -6.61 -8.76 -6.88
CA PRO A 84 -6.56 -7.44 -6.24
C PRO A 84 -5.43 -7.36 -5.22
N PHE A 85 -4.54 -6.39 -5.43
CA PHE A 85 -3.32 -6.21 -4.65
C PHE A 85 -3.30 -4.80 -4.04
N LEU A 86 -3.06 -4.70 -2.72
CA LEU A 86 -2.98 -3.43 -2.00
C LEU A 86 -1.62 -3.23 -1.34
N GLY A 87 -0.85 -2.24 -1.78
CA GLY A 87 0.35 -1.75 -1.08
C GLY A 87 0.01 -0.62 -0.08
N ILE A 88 0.51 -0.69 1.15
CA ILE A 88 0.27 0.34 2.19
C ILE A 88 1.59 0.92 2.72
N CYS A 89 1.71 2.24 2.69
CA CYS A 89 2.86 3.03 3.11
C CYS A 89 4.16 2.56 2.45
N LEU A 90 5.07 1.93 3.19
CA LEU A 90 6.28 1.35 2.59
C LEU A 90 5.94 0.23 1.61
N GLY A 91 4.82 -0.47 1.80
CA GLY A 91 4.29 -1.42 0.82
C GLY A 91 3.96 -0.81 -0.54
N LEU A 92 3.58 0.48 -0.62
CA LEU A 92 3.51 1.21 -1.90
C LEU A 92 4.90 1.41 -2.48
N GLN A 93 5.85 1.85 -1.64
CA GLN A 93 7.20 2.22 -2.06
C GLN A 93 7.95 1.01 -2.62
N LEU A 94 7.82 -0.16 -1.99
CA LEU A 94 8.46 -1.41 -2.42
C LEU A 94 8.03 -1.86 -3.83
N LEU A 95 6.90 -1.38 -4.36
CA LEU A 95 6.44 -1.72 -5.71
C LEU A 95 7.31 -1.12 -6.82
N PHE A 96 8.08 -0.07 -6.52
CA PHE A 96 8.92 0.66 -7.46
C PHE A 96 10.29 0.01 -7.67
N ASP A 97 11.11 0.60 -8.53
CA ASP A 97 12.40 0.03 -8.94
C ASP A 97 13.47 0.09 -7.84
N GLY A 98 13.37 1.06 -6.92
CA GLY A 98 14.31 1.25 -5.82
C GLY A 98 14.03 2.52 -5.01
N SER A 99 14.91 2.86 -4.07
CA SER A 99 14.76 4.03 -3.18
C SER A 99 16.07 4.79 -2.98
N GLU A 100 15.98 6.12 -2.88
CA GLU A 100 17.06 6.99 -2.38
C GLU A 100 17.41 6.72 -0.92
N GLU A 101 16.53 6.06 -0.15
CA GLU A 101 16.80 5.67 1.24
C GLU A 101 17.96 4.67 1.32
N ASP A 102 17.99 3.72 0.39
CA ASP A 102 18.97 2.63 0.34
C ASP A 102 19.49 2.46 -1.10
N PRO A 103 20.40 3.34 -1.56
CA PRO A 103 20.91 3.31 -2.92
C PRO A 103 21.52 1.95 -3.29
N GLY A 104 21.09 1.40 -4.43
CA GLY A 104 21.56 0.11 -4.94
C GLY A 104 20.74 -1.09 -4.48
N VAL A 105 19.79 -0.93 -3.54
CA VAL A 105 18.82 -1.99 -3.21
C VAL A 105 17.67 -1.95 -4.23
N PRO A 106 17.47 -3.03 -5.01
CA PRO A 106 16.35 -3.09 -5.94
C PRO A 106 15.03 -3.26 -5.18
N GLY A 107 13.98 -2.59 -5.65
CA GLY A 107 12.61 -2.86 -5.22
C GLY A 107 11.98 -4.05 -5.95
N LEU A 108 10.67 -4.20 -5.83
CA LEU A 108 9.92 -5.24 -6.54
C LEU A 108 9.86 -4.96 -8.05
N GLY A 109 9.98 -3.71 -8.49
CA GLY A 109 9.94 -3.34 -9.91
C GLY A 109 8.64 -3.78 -10.61
N ILE A 110 7.53 -3.70 -9.88
CA ILE A 110 6.17 -3.98 -10.39
C ILE A 110 5.64 -2.73 -11.11
N LEU A 111 5.97 -1.55 -10.59
CA LEU A 111 5.65 -0.26 -11.18
C LEU A 111 6.95 0.48 -11.51
N PRO A 112 7.08 1.10 -12.70
CA PRO A 112 8.26 1.88 -13.04
C PRO A 112 8.34 3.14 -12.18
N GLY A 113 9.56 3.51 -11.77
CA GLY A 113 9.85 4.72 -11.02
C GLY A 113 10.70 4.47 -9.78
N MET A 114 10.97 5.53 -9.03
CA MET A 114 11.86 5.50 -7.87
C MET A 114 11.20 6.11 -6.66
N VAL A 115 11.64 5.70 -5.47
CA VAL A 115 11.27 6.33 -4.21
C VAL A 115 12.32 7.38 -3.87
N CYS A 116 11.90 8.65 -3.78
CA CYS A 116 12.79 9.79 -3.54
C CYS A 116 12.56 10.35 -2.14
N LYS A 117 13.60 10.94 -1.54
CA LYS A 117 13.46 11.64 -0.27
C LYS A 117 12.61 12.90 -0.45
N LEU A 118 11.71 13.17 0.49
CA LEU A 118 10.90 14.38 0.47
C LEU A 118 11.80 15.62 0.52
N ARG A 119 11.55 16.58 -0.38
CA ARG A 119 12.20 17.89 -0.39
C ARG A 119 11.14 18.94 -0.07
N ALA A 120 10.98 19.24 1.22
CA ALA A 120 9.94 20.14 1.72
C ALA A 120 10.58 21.30 2.51
N PRO A 121 11.16 22.31 1.83
CA PRO A 121 11.86 23.40 2.50
C PRO A 121 10.93 24.16 3.46
N GLY A 122 11.38 24.36 4.69
CA GLY A 122 10.60 25.02 5.75
C GLY A 122 9.57 24.13 6.46
N LEU A 123 9.40 22.87 6.04
CA LEU A 123 8.56 21.89 6.71
C LEU A 123 9.39 20.84 7.45
N LYS A 124 8.79 20.18 8.45
CA LYS A 124 9.45 19.11 9.20
C LYS A 124 9.50 17.83 8.35
N ILE A 125 10.53 17.01 8.52
CA ILE A 125 10.59 15.67 7.94
C ILE A 125 10.77 14.68 9.10
N PRO A 126 9.98 13.59 9.19
CA PRO A 126 9.00 13.09 8.20
C PRO A 126 7.75 13.99 8.04
N HIS A 127 7.09 13.88 6.88
CA HIS A 127 5.70 14.30 6.70
C HIS A 127 4.84 13.44 7.61
N MET A 128 4.44 14.00 8.76
CA MET A 128 3.72 13.29 9.81
C MET A 128 2.48 14.07 10.22
N GLY A 129 1.31 13.44 10.10
CA GLY A 129 0.03 14.03 10.48
C GLY A 129 -1.06 13.80 9.46
N TRP A 130 -2.18 14.49 9.65
CA TRP A 130 -3.32 14.44 8.74
C TRP A 130 -3.11 15.41 7.58
N ASN A 131 -3.25 14.92 6.35
CA ASN A 131 -3.17 15.74 5.14
C ASN A 131 -4.27 15.35 4.15
N SER A 132 -4.71 16.30 3.32
CA SER A 132 -5.79 16.12 2.36
C SER A 132 -5.30 15.57 1.03
N LEU A 133 -6.10 14.70 0.40
CA LEU A 133 -5.82 14.23 -0.96
C LEU A 133 -6.39 15.17 -2.02
N ASN A 134 -5.64 15.31 -3.11
CA ASN A 134 -6.09 15.83 -4.39
C ASN A 134 -6.16 14.67 -5.39
N MET A 135 -7.37 14.32 -5.82
CA MET A 135 -7.60 13.23 -6.77
C MET A 135 -7.11 13.62 -8.17
N LYS A 136 -6.36 12.74 -8.84
CA LYS A 136 -5.80 12.98 -10.18
C LYS A 136 -6.48 12.12 -11.25
N SER A 137 -6.88 10.91 -10.90
CA SER A 137 -7.58 10.00 -11.79
C SER A 137 -8.54 9.08 -11.00
N PRO A 138 -9.56 8.47 -11.65
CA PRO A 138 -10.45 7.55 -10.98
C PRO A 138 -9.71 6.37 -10.37
N SER A 139 -10.05 6.01 -9.13
CA SER A 139 -9.54 4.82 -8.46
C SER A 139 -10.67 4.08 -7.76
N PRO A 140 -10.78 2.73 -7.91
CA PRO A 140 -11.75 1.94 -7.16
C PRO A 140 -11.53 2.06 -5.65
N LEU A 141 -10.28 2.24 -5.21
CA LEU A 141 -9.91 2.37 -3.82
C LEU A 141 -10.45 3.66 -3.19
N LEU A 142 -10.45 4.75 -3.96
CA LEU A 142 -10.83 6.10 -3.51
C LEU A 142 -12.30 6.44 -3.83
N ALA A 143 -13.06 5.50 -4.38
CA ALA A 143 -14.45 5.71 -4.78
C ALA A 143 -15.36 6.08 -3.60
N GLY A 144 -16.18 7.12 -3.78
CA GLY A 144 -17.15 7.57 -2.79
C GLY A 144 -16.54 8.25 -1.56
N LEU A 145 -15.26 8.64 -1.61
CA LEU A 145 -14.68 9.57 -0.65
C LEU A 145 -15.15 11.01 -0.95
N PRO A 146 -15.12 11.91 0.05
CA PRO A 146 -15.32 13.34 -0.21
C PRO A 146 -14.24 13.88 -1.15
N ALA A 147 -14.43 15.07 -1.71
CA ALA A 147 -13.51 15.65 -2.69
C ALA A 147 -12.08 15.83 -2.16
N ALA A 148 -11.93 16.14 -0.87
CA ALA A 148 -10.64 16.34 -0.20
C ALA A 148 -10.61 15.57 1.14
N PRO A 149 -10.48 14.23 1.12
CA PRO A 149 -10.44 13.44 2.34
C PRO A 149 -9.12 13.67 3.07
N PHE A 150 -9.17 13.81 4.39
CA PHE A 150 -7.98 13.87 5.25
C PHE A 150 -7.57 12.48 5.70
N LEU A 151 -6.30 12.11 5.50
CA LEU A 151 -5.74 10.81 5.84
C LEU A 151 -4.40 11.00 6.58
N TYR A 152 -4.01 9.99 7.35
CA TYR A 152 -2.83 10.04 8.22
C TYR A 152 -1.57 9.56 7.48
N PHE A 153 -0.59 10.45 7.36
CA PHE A 153 0.72 10.21 6.76
C PHE A 153 1.82 10.14 7.84
N VAL A 154 2.85 9.34 7.57
CA VAL A 154 4.11 9.31 8.33
C VAL A 154 5.22 8.74 7.44
N HIS A 155 5.97 9.61 6.76
CA HIS A 155 7.02 9.18 5.83
C HIS A 155 8.06 10.27 5.54
N SER A 156 9.30 9.87 5.26
CA SER A 156 10.39 10.76 4.83
C SER A 156 10.70 10.67 3.34
N TYR A 157 10.18 9.63 2.69
CA TYR A 157 10.37 9.32 1.27
C TYR A 157 9.02 9.12 0.60
N HIS A 158 8.93 9.34 -0.71
CA HIS A 158 7.71 9.13 -1.47
C HIS A 158 8.02 8.55 -2.85
N ALA A 159 7.07 7.83 -3.43
CA ALA A 159 7.22 7.35 -4.80
C ALA A 159 7.15 8.50 -5.81
N VAL A 160 8.00 8.42 -6.81
CA VAL A 160 8.02 9.23 -8.03
C VAL A 160 7.84 8.26 -9.20
N PRO A 161 6.57 8.00 -9.62
CA PRO A 161 6.31 7.07 -10.70
C PRO A 161 6.95 7.50 -12.02
N GLY A 162 7.50 6.55 -12.76
CA GLY A 162 8.06 6.78 -14.10
C GLY A 162 7.00 7.05 -15.16
N ASP A 163 5.73 6.78 -14.85
CA ASP A 163 4.57 7.10 -15.68
C ASP A 163 3.50 7.81 -14.82
N GLY A 164 3.20 9.06 -15.16
CA GLY A 164 2.21 9.88 -14.44
C GLY A 164 0.79 9.31 -14.47
N ARG A 165 0.46 8.42 -15.42
CA ARG A 165 -0.85 7.75 -15.48
C ARG A 165 -1.09 6.80 -14.30
N LEU A 166 -0.02 6.40 -13.61
CA LEU A 166 -0.10 5.57 -12.41
C LEU A 166 -0.64 6.34 -11.20
N VAL A 167 -0.56 7.67 -11.19
CA VAL A 167 -0.94 8.49 -10.03
C VAL A 167 -2.46 8.66 -9.98
N THR A 168 -3.07 8.19 -8.89
CA THR A 168 -4.51 8.31 -8.66
C THR A 168 -4.85 9.45 -7.70
N ALA A 169 -3.96 9.73 -6.74
CA ALA A 169 -4.08 10.90 -5.88
C ALA A 169 -2.70 11.40 -5.40
N VAL A 170 -2.66 12.69 -5.07
CA VAL A 170 -1.48 13.36 -4.50
C VAL A 170 -1.87 14.10 -3.23
N ALA A 171 -0.87 14.51 -2.45
CA ALA A 171 -1.01 15.46 -1.35
C ALA A 171 0.02 16.58 -1.51
N GLU A 172 -0.26 17.76 -0.96
CA GLU A 172 0.68 18.88 -0.96
C GLU A 172 1.52 18.85 0.33
N TYR A 173 2.86 18.78 0.19
CA TYR A 173 3.79 18.86 1.32
C TYR A 173 5.14 19.46 0.88
N GLY A 174 5.17 20.79 0.74
CA GLY A 174 6.35 21.50 0.20
C GLY A 174 6.58 21.23 -1.28
N GLY A 175 5.53 20.80 -1.99
CA GLY A 175 5.55 20.20 -3.31
C GLY A 175 4.53 19.06 -3.41
N GLU A 176 4.24 18.64 -4.64
CA GLU A 176 3.32 17.53 -4.90
C GLU A 176 3.95 16.19 -4.51
N VAL A 177 3.26 15.44 -3.65
CA VAL A 177 3.69 14.13 -3.15
C VAL A 177 2.69 13.07 -3.60
N THR A 178 3.16 12.01 -4.25
CA THR A 178 2.34 10.84 -4.62
C THR A 178 1.71 10.23 -3.37
N ALA A 179 0.38 10.28 -3.29
CA ALA A 179 -0.37 9.78 -2.14
C ALA A 179 -1.03 8.43 -2.43
N ALA A 180 -1.41 8.17 -3.68
CA ALA A 180 -1.93 6.89 -4.13
C ALA A 180 -1.59 6.64 -5.60
N VAL A 181 -1.44 5.35 -5.94
CA VAL A 181 -1.20 4.87 -7.30
C VAL A 181 -2.14 3.72 -7.65
N GLY A 182 -2.35 3.49 -8.95
CA GLY A 182 -3.17 2.40 -9.46
C GLY A 182 -2.76 1.97 -10.87
N CYS A 183 -2.70 0.65 -11.09
CA CYS A 183 -2.48 0.03 -12.40
C CYS A 183 -3.15 -1.35 -12.43
N GLY A 184 -4.21 -1.52 -13.20
CA GLY A 184 -4.99 -2.76 -13.22
C GLY A 184 -5.52 -3.14 -11.83
N ASN A 185 -5.23 -4.37 -11.40
CA ASN A 185 -5.54 -4.94 -10.09
C ASN A 185 -4.67 -4.40 -8.94
N VAL A 186 -3.54 -3.75 -9.24
CA VAL A 186 -2.62 -3.20 -8.24
C VAL A 186 -3.06 -1.80 -7.85
N GLN A 187 -3.37 -1.61 -6.57
CA GLN A 187 -3.62 -0.31 -5.95
C GLN A 187 -2.63 -0.13 -4.81
N ALA A 188 -2.15 1.08 -4.59
CA ALA A 188 -1.28 1.33 -3.44
C ALA A 188 -1.45 2.74 -2.91
N VAL A 189 -1.09 2.92 -1.65
CA VAL A 189 -1.44 4.09 -0.85
C VAL A 189 -0.28 4.45 0.09
N GLN A 190 0.12 5.73 0.14
CA GLN A 190 1.26 6.20 0.94
C GLN A 190 0.87 6.48 2.40
N PHE A 191 -0.37 6.90 2.63
CA PHE A 191 -0.94 7.09 3.96
C PHE A 191 -1.33 5.74 4.61
N HIS A 192 -1.70 5.79 5.88
CA HIS A 192 -2.13 4.63 6.66
C HIS A 192 -3.67 4.59 6.77
N PRO A 193 -4.38 3.90 5.88
CA PRO A 193 -5.85 3.83 5.94
C PRO A 193 -6.34 3.20 7.25
N GLU A 194 -5.59 2.27 7.83
CA GLU A 194 -5.89 1.67 9.13
C GLU A 194 -5.78 2.65 10.31
N LYS A 195 -5.16 3.82 10.09
CA LYS A 195 -5.03 4.92 11.07
C LYS A 195 -5.84 6.16 10.69
N SER A 196 -6.61 6.11 9.60
CA SER A 196 -7.25 7.29 8.99
C SER A 196 -8.76 7.39 9.24
N SER A 197 -9.24 6.88 10.38
CA SER A 197 -10.64 6.95 10.80
C SER A 197 -11.63 6.48 9.71
N THR A 198 -12.82 7.09 9.61
CA THR A 198 -13.88 6.72 8.67
C THR A 198 -13.43 6.73 7.21
N ALA A 199 -12.61 7.70 6.79
CA ALA A 199 -12.13 7.78 5.42
C ALA A 199 -11.18 6.62 5.09
N GLY A 200 -10.29 6.29 6.03
CA GLY A 200 -9.41 5.11 5.91
C GLY A 200 -10.17 3.79 5.90
N LEU A 201 -11.17 3.62 6.76
CA LEU A 201 -12.03 2.43 6.75
C LEU A 201 -12.83 2.30 5.45
N LYS A 202 -13.31 3.42 4.88
CA LYS A 202 -14.00 3.41 3.58
C LYS A 202 -13.08 2.91 2.46
N ILE A 203 -11.81 3.33 2.46
CA ILE A 203 -10.77 2.88 1.53
C ILE A 203 -10.57 1.35 1.62
N LEU A 204 -10.38 0.83 2.83
CA LEU A 204 -10.20 -0.61 3.04
C LEU A 204 -11.47 -1.39 2.67
N ALA A 205 -12.65 -0.83 2.93
CA ALA A 205 -13.93 -1.44 2.56
C ALA A 205 -14.15 -1.45 1.04
N ASN A 206 -13.60 -0.47 0.31
CA ASN A 206 -13.63 -0.47 -1.15
C ASN A 206 -12.75 -1.59 -1.71
N PHE A 207 -11.53 -1.77 -1.17
CA PHE A 207 -10.67 -2.90 -1.53
C PHE A 207 -11.29 -4.27 -1.20
N LEU A 208 -12.02 -4.38 -0.09
CA LEU A 208 -12.70 -5.62 0.29
C LEU A 208 -13.85 -5.98 -0.68
N ARG A 209 -14.53 -4.96 -1.23
CA ARG A 209 -15.70 -5.13 -2.11
C ARG A 209 -15.36 -5.41 -3.58
N GLY A 210 -14.33 -4.74 -4.12
CA GLY A 210 -13.88 -4.94 -5.50
C GLY A 210 -12.83 -6.02 -5.54
#